data_AF-A0ABD2MUY2-F1
#
_entry.id   AF-A0ABD2MUY2-F1
#
_cell.length_a   1.000
_cell.length_b   1.000
_cell.length_c   1.000
_cell.angle_alpha   90.00
_cell.angle_beta   90.00
_cell.angle_gamma   90.00
#
_symmetry.space_group_name_H-M   'P 1'
#
loop_
_entity.id
_entity.type
_entity.pdbx_description
1 polymer ?
#
loop_
_entity_poly.entity_id
_entity_poly.type
_entity_poly.pdbx_seq_one_letter_code
_entity_poly.pdbx_strand_id
1 'polypeptide(L)'
;MIPVDWIYTPIIVLYSNQQEKKNHLSEYQQISIVKNCLRWILLYETYFPSLATAVNPTDRFCRLTCVFLGSDELFLNEEIHLLLELCLKNILEKFEDQLNFDEPLSGLKNFQDFYNQMLEQYQGVSYGDQLFGNFVLVPLSQKQNVQWRKTFWSEYMGAVQILNFPKEKLMSKLDNYLYPLEEDESLLKCYKVALSRNAVRRTSILHQIASHHYKEFMNRGTST
;
A
#
# COMPACT_ATOMS: atom_id res chain seq x y z
N MET A 1 9.33 28.01 -8.77
CA MET A 1 7.92 27.73 -8.41
C MET A 1 7.92 26.62 -7.38
N ILE A 2 7.07 26.70 -6.35
CA ILE A 2 6.95 25.64 -5.34
C ILE A 2 6.19 24.45 -5.98
N PRO A 3 6.63 23.19 -5.80
CA PRO A 3 5.91 22.02 -6.31
C PRO A 3 4.47 21.96 -5.80
N VAL A 4 3.53 21.40 -6.58
CA VAL A 4 2.12 21.29 -6.15
C VAL A 4 1.95 20.42 -4.91
N ASP A 5 2.83 19.44 -4.72
CA ASP A 5 2.86 18.47 -3.64
C ASP A 5 3.84 18.87 -2.51
N TRP A 6 4.19 20.14 -2.40
CA TRP A 6 5.15 20.66 -1.41
C TRP A 6 4.82 20.29 0.03
N ILE A 7 3.54 20.07 0.35
CA ILE A 7 3.09 19.67 1.68
C ILE A 7 3.69 18.32 2.10
N TYR A 8 4.10 17.49 1.15
CA TYR A 8 4.74 16.18 1.39
C TYR A 8 6.27 16.25 1.39
N THR A 9 6.87 17.39 1.03
CA THR A 9 8.34 17.55 0.89
C THR A 9 9.13 17.02 2.10
N PRO A 10 8.73 17.25 3.36
CA PRO A 10 9.50 16.72 4.49
C PRO A 10 9.61 15.19 4.50
N ILE A 11 8.53 14.47 4.14
CA ILE A 11 8.54 13.00 4.05
C ILE A 11 9.37 12.54 2.85
N ILE A 12 9.23 13.23 1.70
CA ILE A 12 9.99 12.91 0.48
C ILE A 12 11.49 13.07 0.72
N VAL A 13 11.90 14.16 1.36
CA VAL A 13 13.32 14.43 1.66
C VAL A 13 13.88 13.39 2.63
N LEU A 14 13.12 12.97 3.65
CA LEU A 14 13.54 11.90 4.54
C LEU A 14 13.74 10.58 3.79
N TYR A 15 12.80 10.22 2.92
CA TYR A 15 12.94 9.05 2.05
C TYR A 15 14.17 9.16 1.14
N SER A 16 14.36 10.28 0.43
CA SER A 16 15.53 10.48 -0.44
C SER A 16 16.85 10.39 0.34
N ASN A 17 16.94 10.98 1.53
CA ASN A 17 18.13 10.90 2.37
C ASN A 17 18.43 9.46 2.81
N GLN A 18 17.40 8.66 3.09
CA GLN A 18 17.56 7.24 3.41
C GLN A 18 18.09 6.45 2.21
N GLN A 19 17.55 6.68 1.02
CA GLN A 19 18.03 6.04 -0.21
C GLN A 19 19.49 6.39 -0.55
N GLU A 20 19.89 7.64 -0.29
CA GLU A 20 21.27 8.09 -0.50
C GLU A 20 22.22 7.78 0.66
N LYS A 21 21.74 7.17 1.75
CA LYS A 21 22.49 6.94 3.00
C LYS A 21 23.10 8.22 3.59
N LYS A 22 22.40 9.35 3.44
CA LYS A 22 22.78 10.69 3.91
C LYS A 22 21.92 11.18 5.07
N ASN A 23 21.50 10.26 5.94
CA ASN A 23 20.66 10.64 7.06
C ASN A 23 21.52 11.17 8.22
N HIS A 24 21.47 12.48 8.44
CA HIS A 24 22.17 13.16 9.53
C HIS A 24 21.24 13.55 10.68
N LEU A 25 19.94 13.25 10.56
CA LEU A 25 18.94 13.62 11.55
C LEU A 25 18.84 12.55 12.63
N SER A 26 18.79 12.99 13.88
CA SER A 26 18.45 12.10 15.00
C SER A 26 17.03 11.55 14.83
N GLU A 27 16.77 10.37 15.40
CA GLU A 27 15.45 9.73 15.39
C GLU A 27 14.35 10.69 15.89
N TYR A 28 14.61 11.41 16.99
CA TYR A 28 13.70 12.42 17.53
C TYR A 28 13.33 13.50 16.52
N GLN A 29 14.30 13.99 15.74
CA GLN A 29 14.07 14.99 14.70
C GLN A 29 13.22 14.40 13.56
N GLN A 30 13.52 13.18 13.12
CA GLN A 30 12.76 12.50 12.08
C GLN A 30 11.29 12.30 12.51
N ILE A 31 11.06 11.81 13.74
CA ILE A 31 9.73 11.65 14.31
C ILE A 31 8.98 12.98 14.34
N SER A 32 9.63 14.05 14.84
CA SER A 32 9.01 15.38 14.91
C SER A 32 8.63 15.91 13.52
N ILE A 33 9.52 15.74 12.52
CA ILE A 33 9.28 16.17 11.15
C ILE A 33 8.11 15.41 10.53
N VAL A 34 8.13 14.08 10.56
CA VAL A 34 7.06 13.25 9.96
C VAL A 34 5.73 13.52 10.65
N LYS A 35 5.71 13.58 11.98
CA LYS A 35 4.50 13.90 12.73
C LYS A 35 3.88 15.23 12.31
N ASN A 36 4.68 16.30 12.28
CA ASN A 36 4.17 17.62 11.94
C ASN A 36 3.74 17.69 10.47
N CYS A 37 4.46 16.98 9.58
CA CYS A 37 4.08 16.84 8.18
C CYS A 37 2.71 16.16 8.02
N LEU A 38 2.49 15.02 8.67
CA LEU A 38 1.21 14.30 8.61
C LEU A 38 0.06 15.11 9.21
N ARG A 39 0.27 15.78 10.35
CA ARG A 39 -0.71 16.73 10.92
C ARG A 39 -1.07 17.84 9.93
N TRP A 40 -0.06 18.39 9.26
CA TRP A 40 -0.26 19.44 8.25
C TRP A 40 -1.04 18.92 7.04
N ILE A 41 -0.72 17.72 6.55
CA ILE A 41 -1.46 17.06 5.46
C ILE A 41 -2.94 16.90 5.85
N LEU A 42 -3.24 16.39 7.05
CA LEU A 42 -4.62 16.24 7.52
C LEU A 42 -5.37 17.58 7.60
N LEU A 43 -4.74 18.62 8.16
CA LEU A 43 -5.32 19.96 8.20
C LEU A 43 -5.57 20.50 6.79
N TYR A 44 -4.62 20.28 5.87
CA TYR A 44 -4.72 20.72 4.48
C TYR A 44 -5.87 20.03 3.75
N GLU A 45 -5.99 18.71 3.88
CA GLU A 45 -7.07 17.94 3.24
C GLU A 45 -8.45 18.19 3.86
N THR A 46 -8.50 18.59 5.14
CA THR A 46 -9.75 18.89 5.86
C THR A 46 -10.25 20.30 5.56
N TYR A 47 -9.38 21.30 5.63
CA TYR A 47 -9.77 22.71 5.58
C TYR A 47 -9.53 23.38 4.21
N PHE A 48 -8.73 22.77 3.35
CA PHE A 48 -8.42 23.29 2.00
C PHE A 48 -8.62 22.22 0.90
N PRO A 49 -9.80 21.58 0.82
CA PRO A 49 -10.02 20.43 -0.06
C PRO A 49 -9.82 20.76 -1.54
N SER A 50 -10.15 21.97 -2.00
CA SER A 50 -9.95 22.40 -3.39
C SER A 50 -8.48 22.46 -3.79
N LEU A 51 -7.61 22.84 -2.85
CA LEU A 51 -6.16 22.85 -3.08
C LEU A 51 -5.57 21.45 -2.91
N ALA A 52 -6.09 20.65 -1.97
CA ALA A 52 -5.69 19.25 -1.82
C ALA A 52 -5.94 18.46 -3.11
N THR A 53 -7.09 18.66 -3.77
CA THR A 53 -7.43 18.03 -5.06
C THR A 53 -6.51 18.38 -6.21
N ALA A 54 -5.61 19.36 -6.07
CA ALA A 54 -4.59 19.65 -7.08
C ALA A 54 -3.48 18.58 -7.15
N VAL A 55 -3.29 17.78 -6.09
CA VAL A 55 -2.35 16.66 -6.09
C VAL A 55 -3.09 15.38 -6.48
N ASN A 56 -2.56 14.64 -7.46
CA ASN A 56 -3.10 13.36 -7.91
C ASN A 56 -3.23 12.38 -6.71
N PRO A 57 -4.36 11.66 -6.54
CA PRO A 57 -4.54 10.74 -5.43
C PRO A 57 -3.48 9.64 -5.30
N THR A 58 -2.98 9.09 -6.42
CA THR A 58 -1.90 8.11 -6.42
C THR A 58 -0.60 8.72 -5.94
N ASP A 59 -0.28 9.95 -6.36
CA ASP A 59 0.90 10.67 -5.86
C ASP A 59 0.82 10.83 -4.34
N ARG A 60 -0.35 11.22 -3.80
CA ARG A 60 -0.55 11.32 -2.34
C ARG A 60 -0.31 9.99 -1.63
N PHE A 61 -0.90 8.91 -2.16
CA PHE A 61 -0.69 7.56 -1.63
C PHE A 61 0.80 7.22 -1.58
N CYS A 62 1.52 7.39 -2.69
CA CYS A 62 2.96 7.12 -2.76
C CYS A 62 3.78 8.00 -1.81
N ARG A 63 3.41 9.29 -1.64
CA ARG A 63 4.08 10.18 -0.68
C ARG A 63 3.89 9.72 0.76
N LEU A 64 2.72 9.18 1.11
CA LEU A 64 2.49 8.60 2.43
C LEU A 64 3.26 7.29 2.61
N THR A 65 3.34 6.45 1.56
CA THR A 65 4.15 5.22 1.57
C THR A 65 5.63 5.49 1.88
N CYS A 66 6.16 6.65 1.48
CA CYS A 66 7.53 7.05 1.82
C CYS A 66 7.82 7.11 3.33
N VAL A 67 6.81 7.17 4.21
CA VAL A 67 7.00 7.06 5.66
C VAL A 67 7.57 5.69 6.04
N PHE A 68 7.10 4.60 5.42
CA PHE A 68 7.62 3.25 5.64
C PHE A 68 8.99 3.03 5.02
N LEU A 69 9.27 3.71 3.90
CA LEU A 69 10.53 3.57 3.17
C LEU A 69 11.64 4.50 3.66
N GLY A 70 11.30 5.51 4.45
CA GLY A 70 12.24 6.49 4.99
C GLY A 70 12.95 6.04 6.27
N SER A 71 12.42 5.02 6.95
CA SER A 71 12.99 4.45 8.17
C SER A 71 12.31 3.13 8.50
N ASP A 72 13.06 2.23 9.14
CA ASP A 72 12.57 0.93 9.57
C ASP A 72 11.65 1.00 10.81
N GLU A 73 11.61 2.14 11.51
CA GLU A 73 10.94 2.25 12.82
C GLU A 73 9.95 3.42 12.93
N LEU A 74 9.96 4.40 12.01
CA LEU A 74 9.09 5.60 12.13
C LEU A 74 7.60 5.27 12.24
N PHE A 75 7.14 4.24 11.54
CA PHE A 75 5.73 3.82 11.57
C PHE A 75 5.35 3.11 12.87
N LEU A 76 6.32 2.69 13.70
CA LEU A 76 6.07 2.10 15.01
C LEU A 76 5.73 3.16 16.08
N ASN A 77 6.02 4.44 15.79
CA ASN A 77 5.58 5.52 16.65
C ASN A 77 4.06 5.65 16.59
N GLU A 78 3.39 5.47 17.73
CA GLU A 78 1.92 5.44 17.85
C GLU A 78 1.23 6.65 17.19
N GLU A 79 1.79 7.85 17.37
CA GLU A 79 1.19 9.06 16.83
C GLU A 79 1.38 9.16 15.31
N ILE A 80 2.56 8.81 14.79
CA ILE A 80 2.79 8.72 13.34
C ILE A 80 1.85 7.69 12.72
N HIS A 81 1.74 6.52 13.34
CA HIS A 81 0.86 5.45 12.89
C HIS A 81 -0.60 5.92 12.80
N LEU A 82 -1.12 6.53 13.86
CA LEU A 82 -2.49 7.07 13.90
C LEU A 82 -2.71 8.13 12.80
N LEU A 83 -1.78 9.08 12.65
CA LEU A 83 -1.90 10.13 11.65
C LEU A 83 -1.85 9.56 10.22
N LEU A 84 -0.98 8.58 9.98
CA LEU A 84 -0.84 7.90 8.69
C LEU A 84 -2.09 7.09 8.34
N GLU A 85 -2.71 6.43 9.33
CA GLU A 85 -4.00 5.75 9.18
C GLU A 85 -5.10 6.74 8.78
N LEU A 86 -5.19 7.89 9.45
CA LEU A 86 -6.17 8.93 9.11
C LEU A 86 -5.96 9.49 7.69
N CYS A 87 -4.71 9.70 7.28
CA CYS A 87 -4.38 10.15 5.92
C CYS A 87 -4.79 9.10 4.88
N LEU A 88 -4.44 7.84 5.09
CA LEU A 88 -4.82 6.75 4.17
C LEU A 88 -6.34 6.63 4.08
N LYS A 89 -7.04 6.64 5.22
CA LYS A 89 -8.51 6.60 5.27
C LYS A 89 -9.13 7.72 4.45
N ASN A 90 -8.62 8.94 4.57
CA ASN A 90 -9.12 10.08 3.80
C ASN A 90 -8.93 9.90 2.28
N ILE A 91 -7.80 9.32 1.84
CA ILE A 91 -7.57 8.98 0.43
C ILE A 91 -8.58 7.92 -0.03
N LEU A 92 -8.73 6.84 0.71
CA LEU A 92 -9.57 5.71 0.31
C LEU A 92 -11.07 6.10 0.27
N GLU A 93 -11.55 6.84 1.26
CA GLU A 93 -12.96 7.24 1.31
C GLU A 93 -13.36 8.17 0.15
N LYS A 94 -12.45 9.04 -0.29
CA LYS A 94 -12.74 10.09 -1.28
C LYS A 94 -12.28 9.74 -2.70
N PHE A 95 -11.21 8.97 -2.84
CA PHE A 95 -10.46 8.85 -4.09
C PHE A 95 -10.02 7.42 -4.41
N GLU A 96 -10.47 6.39 -3.68
CA GLU A 96 -10.06 5.00 -3.95
C GLU A 96 -10.26 4.63 -5.43
N ASP A 97 -11.38 5.03 -6.03
CA ASP A 97 -11.74 4.77 -7.44
C ASP A 97 -10.95 5.58 -8.46
N GLN A 98 -10.16 6.57 -8.01
CA GLN A 98 -9.29 7.41 -8.84
C GLN A 98 -7.82 7.01 -8.76
N LEU A 99 -7.46 6.05 -7.89
CA LEU A 99 -6.08 5.54 -7.81
C LEU A 99 -5.73 4.82 -9.11
N ASN A 100 -4.63 5.24 -9.73
CA ASN A 100 -4.06 4.65 -10.93
C ASN A 100 -2.54 4.55 -10.79
N PHE A 101 -2.02 3.32 -10.72
CA PHE A 101 -0.60 3.02 -10.54
C PHE A 101 0.16 2.80 -11.86
N ASP A 102 -0.54 2.84 -13.00
CA ASP A 102 0.06 2.69 -14.34
C ASP A 102 0.45 4.04 -14.96
N GLU A 103 -0.04 5.15 -14.39
CA GLU A 103 0.31 6.50 -14.83
C GLU A 103 1.68 6.96 -14.32
N PRO A 104 2.38 7.83 -15.07
CA PRO A 104 3.60 8.47 -14.57
C PRO A 104 3.33 9.25 -13.28
N LEU A 105 4.04 8.88 -12.22
CA LEU A 105 3.92 9.52 -10.91
C LEU A 105 4.92 10.66 -10.76
N SER A 106 4.47 11.77 -10.17
CA SER A 106 5.27 12.99 -10.06
C SER A 106 6.50 12.72 -9.19
N GLY A 107 7.71 12.84 -9.74
CA GLY A 107 8.96 12.65 -8.98
C GLY A 107 9.27 11.19 -8.59
N LEU A 108 8.57 10.20 -9.16
CA LEU A 108 8.94 8.79 -9.09
C LEU A 108 9.31 8.31 -10.51
N LYS A 109 10.42 7.57 -10.64
CA LYS A 109 10.91 7.13 -11.96
C LYS A 109 9.98 6.08 -12.60
N ASN A 110 9.57 5.09 -11.82
CA ASN A 110 8.55 4.12 -12.17
C ASN A 110 7.91 3.57 -10.87
N PHE A 111 6.65 3.16 -10.94
CA PHE A 111 5.95 2.61 -9.77
C PHE A 111 6.37 1.18 -9.44
N GLN A 112 6.83 0.39 -10.42
CA GLN A 112 7.22 -1.00 -10.21
C GLN A 112 8.38 -1.15 -9.22
N ASP A 113 9.47 -0.38 -9.40
CA ASP A 113 10.61 -0.37 -8.48
C ASP A 113 10.20 0.15 -7.09
N PHE A 114 9.28 1.12 -7.05
CA PHE A 114 8.75 1.65 -5.80
C PHE A 114 7.91 0.61 -5.04
N TYR A 115 7.06 -0.13 -5.75
CA TYR A 115 6.25 -1.20 -5.19
C TYR A 115 7.12 -2.37 -4.71
N ASN A 116 8.14 -2.75 -5.48
CA ASN A 116 9.11 -3.76 -5.08
C ASN A 116 9.85 -3.36 -3.80
N GLN A 117 10.34 -2.12 -3.70
CA GLN A 117 10.93 -1.59 -2.46
C GLN A 117 9.95 -1.66 -1.28
N MET A 118 8.67 -1.35 -1.50
CA MET A 118 7.65 -1.45 -0.47
C MET A 118 7.42 -2.89 -0.01
N LEU A 119 7.40 -3.86 -0.93
CA LEU A 119 7.27 -5.28 -0.59
C LEU A 119 8.49 -5.81 0.17
N GLU A 120 9.70 -5.38 -0.24
CA GLU A 120 10.97 -5.71 0.44
C GLU A 120 11.00 -5.15 1.86
N GLN A 121 10.62 -3.89 2.01
CA GLN A 121 10.53 -3.24 3.32
C GLN A 121 9.47 -3.94 4.19
N TYR A 122 8.31 -4.27 3.62
CA TYR A 122 7.25 -4.96 4.36
C TYR A 122 7.72 -6.32 4.89
N GLN A 123 8.33 -7.15 4.04
CA GLN A 123 8.79 -8.47 4.47
C GLN A 123 9.99 -8.41 5.43
N GLY A 124 10.79 -7.34 5.36
CA GLY A 124 11.98 -7.16 6.19
C GLY A 124 11.68 -6.68 7.60
N VAL A 125 10.82 -5.65 7.73
CA VAL A 125 10.70 -4.89 8.99
C VAL A 125 9.26 -4.56 9.41
N SER A 126 8.21 -5.02 8.69
CA SER A 126 6.84 -4.65 9.08
C SER A 126 6.36 -5.30 10.38
N TYR A 127 6.96 -6.43 10.79
CA TYR A 127 6.45 -7.28 11.88
C TYR A 127 4.96 -7.68 11.72
N GLY A 128 4.43 -7.68 10.48
CA GLY A 128 3.02 -7.94 10.22
C GLY A 128 2.09 -6.77 10.54
N ASP A 129 2.61 -5.54 10.58
CA ASP A 129 1.84 -4.33 10.82
C ASP A 129 0.64 -4.21 9.87
N GLN A 130 -0.51 -3.89 10.46
CA GLN A 130 -1.80 -3.91 9.75
C GLN A 130 -1.96 -2.69 8.84
N LEU A 131 -1.48 -1.52 9.27
CA LEU A 131 -1.57 -0.31 8.46
C LEU A 131 -0.63 -0.43 7.26
N PHE A 132 0.61 -0.84 7.47
CA PHE A 132 1.56 -1.09 6.39
C PHE A 132 1.04 -2.18 5.44
N GLY A 133 0.43 -3.24 5.99
CA GLY A 133 -0.23 -4.27 5.18
C GLY A 133 -1.39 -3.71 4.34
N ASN A 134 -2.16 -2.74 4.85
CA ASN A 134 -3.17 -2.05 4.05
C ASN A 134 -2.54 -1.24 2.90
N PHE A 135 -1.42 -0.55 3.11
CA PHE A 135 -0.68 0.09 2.03
C PHE A 135 -0.20 -0.93 0.97
N VAL A 136 0.25 -2.12 1.39
CA VAL A 136 0.59 -3.21 0.47
C VAL A 136 -0.62 -3.67 -0.35
N LEU A 137 -1.82 -3.72 0.24
CA LEU A 137 -3.01 -4.20 -0.46
C LEU A 137 -3.57 -3.21 -1.48
N VAL A 138 -3.45 -1.89 -1.29
CA VAL A 138 -4.13 -0.92 -2.19
C VAL A 138 -3.85 -1.15 -3.69
N PRO A 139 -2.59 -1.36 -4.14
CA PRO A 139 -2.30 -1.67 -5.55
C PRO A 139 -2.81 -3.02 -6.03
N LEU A 140 -3.24 -3.91 -5.13
CA LEU A 140 -3.71 -5.27 -5.44
C LEU A 140 -5.20 -5.36 -5.75
N SER A 141 -5.95 -4.24 -5.70
CA SER A 141 -7.35 -4.26 -6.12
C SER A 141 -7.48 -4.71 -7.59
N GLN A 142 -8.58 -5.39 -7.91
CA GLN A 142 -8.85 -6.01 -9.20
C GLN A 142 -8.96 -5.01 -10.36
N LYS A 143 -9.30 -3.75 -10.07
CA LYS A 143 -9.28 -2.65 -11.06
C LYS A 143 -7.87 -2.23 -11.48
N GLN A 144 -6.86 -2.52 -10.66
CA GLN A 144 -5.48 -2.19 -10.97
C GLN A 144 -4.89 -3.27 -11.86
N ASN A 145 -3.77 -2.92 -12.50
CA ASN A 145 -3.01 -3.83 -13.34
C ASN A 145 -2.71 -5.16 -12.62
N VAL A 146 -2.97 -6.27 -13.33
CA VAL A 146 -2.73 -7.62 -12.81
C VAL A 146 -1.28 -7.84 -12.40
N GLN A 147 -0.33 -7.10 -13.00
CA GLN A 147 1.08 -7.18 -12.67
C GLN A 147 1.35 -7.01 -11.17
N TRP A 148 0.66 -6.11 -10.47
CA TRP A 148 0.88 -5.88 -9.03
C TRP A 148 0.49 -7.08 -8.18
N ARG A 149 -0.65 -7.72 -8.54
CA ARG A 149 -1.08 -8.98 -7.93
C ARG A 149 -0.09 -10.10 -8.25
N LYS A 150 0.37 -10.21 -9.49
CA LYS A 150 1.36 -11.23 -9.87
C LYS A 150 2.64 -11.09 -9.08
N THR A 151 3.28 -9.92 -9.10
CA THR A 151 4.51 -9.65 -8.34
C THR A 151 4.35 -10.01 -6.87
N PHE A 152 3.28 -9.56 -6.21
CA PHE A 152 3.03 -9.89 -4.80
C PHE A 152 2.89 -11.40 -4.55
N TRP A 153 2.05 -12.08 -5.34
CA TRP A 153 1.72 -13.49 -5.12
C TRP A 153 2.75 -14.49 -5.65
N SER A 154 3.58 -14.12 -6.64
CA SER A 154 4.58 -15.01 -7.24
C SER A 154 6.01 -14.73 -6.78
N GLU A 155 6.38 -13.48 -6.56
CA GLU A 155 7.79 -13.09 -6.29
C GLU A 155 8.03 -12.80 -4.81
N TYR A 156 7.04 -12.26 -4.08
CA TYR A 156 7.17 -11.82 -2.69
C TYR A 156 6.41 -12.70 -1.70
N MET A 157 6.68 -14.02 -1.74
CA MET A 157 6.03 -14.99 -0.85
C MET A 157 6.26 -14.71 0.65
N GLY A 158 7.39 -14.08 1.02
CA GLY A 158 7.64 -13.64 2.39
C GLY A 158 6.60 -12.62 2.86
N ALA A 159 6.31 -11.60 2.03
CA ALA A 159 5.26 -10.62 2.29
C ALA A 159 3.87 -11.28 2.38
N VAL A 160 3.56 -12.22 1.50
CA VAL A 160 2.29 -13.00 1.52
C VAL A 160 2.11 -13.73 2.86
N GLN A 161 3.17 -14.32 3.41
CA GLN A 161 3.12 -15.06 4.67
C GLN A 161 3.00 -14.14 5.90
N ILE A 162 3.60 -12.96 5.84
CA ILE A 162 3.58 -11.96 6.92
C ILE A 162 2.24 -11.23 6.97
N LEU A 163 1.63 -10.91 5.82
CA LEU A 163 0.38 -10.16 5.73
C LEU A 163 -0.81 -11.01 6.19
N ASN A 164 -1.12 -10.89 7.48
CA ASN A 164 -2.09 -11.73 8.14
C ASN A 164 -2.99 -10.93 9.10
N PHE A 165 -3.96 -10.21 8.54
CA PHE A 165 -5.06 -9.61 9.29
C PHE A 165 -6.42 -9.95 8.67
N PRO A 166 -7.50 -9.93 9.45
CA PRO A 166 -8.81 -10.32 8.97
C PRO A 166 -9.49 -9.18 8.21
N LYS A 167 -10.53 -9.47 7.43
CA LYS A 167 -11.21 -8.49 6.57
C LYS A 167 -11.74 -7.26 7.31
N GLU A 168 -12.03 -7.37 8.61
CA GLU A 168 -12.51 -6.26 9.45
C GLU A 168 -11.44 -5.20 9.69
N LYS A 169 -10.18 -5.50 9.40
CA LYS A 169 -9.03 -4.58 9.45
C LYS A 169 -8.63 -4.05 8.06
N LEU A 170 -9.35 -4.43 7.01
CA LEU A 170 -9.16 -3.89 5.68
C LEU A 170 -9.75 -2.47 5.62
N MET A 171 -8.96 -1.51 5.17
CA MET A 171 -9.38 -0.11 5.03
C MET A 171 -10.06 0.18 3.68
N SER A 172 -9.68 -0.56 2.64
CA SER A 172 -10.31 -0.51 1.31
C SER A 172 -11.62 -1.29 1.25
N LYS A 173 -12.46 -1.01 0.25
CA LYS A 173 -13.67 -1.81 -0.01
C LYS A 173 -13.28 -3.25 -0.38
N LEU A 174 -13.82 -4.23 0.34
CA LEU A 174 -13.55 -5.65 0.09
C LEU A 174 -13.86 -6.07 -1.36
N ASP A 175 -14.95 -5.57 -1.93
CA ASP A 175 -15.36 -5.92 -3.29
C ASP A 175 -14.32 -5.54 -4.34
N ASN A 176 -13.50 -4.51 -4.09
CA ASN A 176 -12.40 -4.15 -4.99
C ASN A 176 -11.34 -5.25 -5.11
N TYR A 177 -11.30 -6.22 -4.21
CA TYR A 177 -10.38 -7.36 -4.27
C TYR A 177 -11.03 -8.65 -4.76
N LEU A 178 -12.36 -8.73 -4.68
CA LEU A 178 -13.13 -9.90 -5.08
C LEU A 178 -13.65 -9.78 -6.51
N TYR A 179 -13.85 -8.55 -7.02
CA TYR A 179 -14.44 -8.30 -8.33
C TYR A 179 -13.69 -7.23 -9.14
N PRO A 180 -13.57 -7.40 -10.48
CA PRO A 180 -13.98 -8.59 -11.25
C PRO A 180 -13.23 -9.86 -10.84
N LEU A 181 -13.79 -11.01 -11.22
CA LEU A 181 -13.17 -12.31 -10.95
C LEU A 181 -11.86 -12.44 -11.73
N GLU A 182 -10.83 -13.00 -11.09
CA GLU A 182 -9.51 -13.14 -11.68
C GLU A 182 -9.54 -14.10 -12.88
N GLU A 183 -8.92 -13.66 -13.98
CA GLU A 183 -8.86 -14.41 -15.25
C GLU A 183 -7.43 -14.84 -15.60
N ASP A 184 -6.40 -14.22 -15.01
CA ASP A 184 -5.01 -14.63 -15.24
C ASP A 184 -4.75 -16.01 -14.60
N GLU A 185 -4.63 -17.03 -15.45
CA GLU A 185 -4.37 -18.41 -15.01
C GLU A 185 -3.08 -18.56 -14.21
N SER A 186 -2.06 -17.75 -14.47
CA SER A 186 -0.80 -17.83 -13.73
C SER A 186 -0.97 -17.36 -12.29
N LEU A 187 -1.76 -16.30 -12.08
CA LEU A 187 -2.13 -15.81 -10.76
C LEU A 187 -3.07 -16.76 -10.03
N LEU A 188 -4.04 -17.37 -10.72
CA LEU A 188 -4.89 -18.41 -10.14
C LEU A 188 -4.08 -19.64 -9.68
N LYS A 189 -3.02 -20.01 -10.42
CA LYS A 189 -2.05 -21.04 -9.99
C LYS A 189 -1.32 -20.59 -8.72
N CYS A 190 -0.91 -19.32 -8.62
CA CYS A 190 -0.32 -18.78 -7.38
C CYS A 190 -1.28 -18.86 -6.20
N TYR A 191 -2.55 -18.50 -6.36
CA TYR A 191 -3.58 -18.64 -5.31
C TYR A 191 -3.71 -20.09 -4.84
N LYS A 192 -3.83 -21.03 -5.78
CA LYS A 192 -3.86 -22.46 -5.47
C LYS A 192 -2.64 -22.90 -4.66
N VAL A 193 -1.44 -22.50 -5.08
CA VAL A 193 -0.19 -22.84 -4.37
C VAL A 193 -0.17 -22.26 -2.97
N ALA A 194 -0.54 -20.99 -2.80
CA ALA A 194 -0.59 -20.34 -1.50
C ALA A 194 -1.59 -21.03 -0.54
N LEU A 195 -2.78 -21.40 -1.03
CA LEU A 195 -3.79 -22.12 -0.26
C LEU A 195 -3.34 -23.53 0.13
N SER A 196 -2.84 -24.31 -0.84
CA SER A 196 -2.40 -25.70 -0.63
C SER A 196 -1.19 -25.83 0.30
N ARG A 197 -0.30 -24.82 0.30
CA ARG A 197 0.86 -24.77 1.19
C ARG A 197 0.57 -24.11 2.54
N ASN A 198 -0.68 -23.70 2.79
CA ASN A 198 -1.06 -22.89 3.96
C ASN A 198 -0.18 -21.64 4.14
N ALA A 199 0.26 -21.02 3.03
CA ALA A 199 1.07 -19.81 3.06
C ALA A 199 0.27 -18.60 3.58
N VAL A 200 -1.06 -18.66 3.46
CA VAL A 200 -1.99 -17.66 3.98
C VAL A 200 -2.88 -18.31 5.04
N ARG A 201 -3.10 -17.63 6.18
CA ARG A 201 -3.95 -18.18 7.26
C ARG A 201 -5.42 -18.07 6.90
N ARG A 202 -6.22 -19.06 7.30
CA ARG A 202 -7.67 -19.13 6.98
C ARG A 202 -8.48 -17.90 7.38
N THR A 203 -8.06 -17.20 8.43
CA THR A 203 -8.72 -15.99 8.93
C THR A 203 -8.24 -14.71 8.24
N SER A 204 -7.24 -14.78 7.36
CA SER A 204 -6.67 -13.60 6.72
C SER A 204 -7.47 -13.16 5.50
N ILE A 205 -7.40 -11.86 5.21
CA ILE A 205 -7.96 -11.28 3.98
C ILE A 205 -7.37 -11.94 2.72
N LEU A 206 -6.07 -12.27 2.72
CA LEU A 206 -5.43 -12.94 1.58
C LEU A 206 -6.00 -14.32 1.31
N HIS A 207 -6.27 -15.10 2.36
CA HIS A 207 -6.92 -16.39 2.19
C HIS A 207 -8.32 -16.24 1.60
N GLN A 208 -9.08 -15.23 2.05
CA GLN A 208 -10.41 -14.95 1.49
C GLN A 208 -10.34 -14.59 0.00
N ILE A 209 -9.41 -13.70 -0.39
CA ILE A 209 -9.19 -13.31 -1.80
C ILE A 209 -8.81 -14.53 -2.65
N ALA A 210 -7.76 -15.26 -2.25
CA ALA A 210 -7.27 -16.42 -2.99
C ALA A 210 -8.33 -17.52 -3.10
N SER A 211 -9.03 -17.82 -2.00
CA SER A 211 -10.07 -18.84 -1.96
C SER A 211 -11.28 -18.45 -2.82
N HIS A 212 -11.66 -17.17 -2.85
CA HIS A 212 -12.77 -16.69 -3.66
C HIS A 212 -12.49 -16.90 -5.15
N HIS A 213 -11.40 -16.31 -5.65
CA HIS A 213 -11.02 -16.40 -7.07
C HIS A 213 -10.76 -17.83 -7.52
N TYR A 214 -10.05 -18.62 -6.72
CA TYR A 214 -9.77 -20.02 -7.06
C TYR A 214 -11.06 -20.86 -7.12
N LYS A 215 -11.99 -20.68 -6.17
CA LYS A 215 -13.26 -21.41 -6.16
C LYS A 215 -14.12 -21.05 -7.38
N GLU A 216 -14.25 -19.78 -7.69
CA GLU A 216 -15.05 -19.34 -8.84
C GLU A 216 -14.46 -19.82 -10.17
N PHE A 217 -13.13 -19.85 -10.30
CA PHE A 217 -12.46 -20.45 -11.46
C PHE A 217 -12.79 -21.95 -11.63
N MET A 218 -12.74 -22.72 -10.54
CA MET A 218 -13.07 -24.16 -10.57
C MET A 218 -14.54 -24.43 -10.93
N ASN A 219 -15.47 -23.57 -10.47
CA ASN A 219 -16.88 -23.68 -10.81
C ASN A 219 -17.15 -23.43 -12.31
N ARG A 220 -16.41 -22.51 -12.92
CA ARG A 220 -16.48 -22.24 -14.37
C ARG A 220 -16.02 -23.44 -15.19
N GLY A 221 -14.90 -24.06 -14.80
CA GLY A 221 -14.32 -25.21 -15.52
C GLY A 221 -15.07 -26.54 -15.34
N THR A 222 -16.03 -26.62 -14.40
CA THR A 222 -16.88 -27.81 -14.19
C THR A 222 -18.24 -27.71 -14.87
N SER A 223 -18.56 -26.54 -15.44
CA SER A 223 -19.83 -26.27 -16.15
C SER A 223 -19.73 -26.41 -17.68
N THR A 224 -18.62 -26.98 -18.17
CA THR A 224 -18.33 -27.34 -19.57
C THR A 224 -18.08 -28.83 -19.68
#